data_AF-A0A2S7RVB5-F1
#
_entry.id   AF-A0A2S7RVB5-F1
#
_cell.length_a   1.000
_cell.length_b   1.000
_cell.length_c   1.000
_cell.angle_alpha   90.00
_cell.angle_beta   90.00
_cell.angle_gamma   90.00
#
_symmetry.space_group_name_H-M   'P 1'
#
loop_
_entity.id
_entity.type
_entity.pdbx_description
1 polymer ?
#
loop_
_entity_poly.entity_id
_entity_poly.type
_entity_poly.pdbx_seq_one_letter_code
_entity_poly.pdbx_strand_id
1 'polypeptide(L)'
;MKYDFEMDLDEQSSVGKIVGQIKPGSKVLEFGPGNGRMTKHLIGAKNCEVSIVELDKELFDYVNEIAQDGFYGDIESFEWAKYYAGQTFDYILFADVLEHLVDPLKTLKKVREFLNEEGEILITFPNLVHNSVLIHLFNNELPWASFGLLDETHNSFYTHEGFQKVFAKADLHINIEDYLYLAVGDTELKSAYTDLPEAVRYDFKMRPFGEVYQYFFSLKKHPNVEAKINTPQNSNYVKMMEIIKKSTQEEILKIPFNNHTGENQELTFPLTEEPTSFTFQFEKQPSYLEFSVEVDGVKLEFIASNAVIKTATDCYIFDGSEAPRLELTNISGETIKISCHYRFIGELPATMAEVLREIKPMAAVQKELSAENERLTKENQRLQAENKELTKVLKTTTDRYFDLLQPNNWAIKPKGRLVKPKETAKKIQAKELSLCIDEKSWDPETKLLKIIGWGISNAERKPLSYKLSVDQSPFFEVQQIERVEVNEAEKLPPHTKAGFEIQIACEQEKSFLFELIAENGQSWLVEM
;
A
#
# COMPACT_ATOMS: atom_id res chain seq x y z
N MET A 1 -34.64 -30.44 23.48
CA MET A 1 -33.45 -31.18 23.03
C MET A 1 -32.26 -30.26 23.10
N LYS A 2 -31.10 -30.75 23.54
CA LYS A 2 -29.88 -29.95 23.78
C LYS A 2 -29.21 -29.43 22.48
N TYR A 3 -29.64 -29.92 21.31
CA TYR A 3 -29.04 -29.64 20.00
C TYR A 3 -30.06 -29.19 18.92
N ASP A 4 -30.95 -28.24 19.24
CA ASP A 4 -31.97 -27.75 18.29
C ASP A 4 -31.60 -26.40 17.61
N PHE A 5 -30.55 -26.39 16.78
CA PHE A 5 -30.15 -25.21 15.95
C PHE A 5 -30.80 -25.22 14.53
N GLU A 6 -30.50 -24.36 13.57
CA GLU A 6 -30.84 -24.66 12.15
C GLU A 6 -29.64 -25.33 11.48
N MET A 7 -29.84 -26.22 10.50
CA MET A 7 -28.72 -26.84 9.79
C MET A 7 -28.14 -25.83 8.80
N ASP A 8 -26.97 -25.29 9.13
CA ASP A 8 -26.21 -24.49 8.19
C ASP A 8 -25.50 -25.41 7.19
N LEU A 9 -25.72 -25.16 5.90
CA LEU A 9 -25.10 -25.88 4.79
C LEU A 9 -24.02 -25.03 4.10
N ASP A 10 -23.69 -23.85 4.67
CA ASP A 10 -22.52 -23.09 4.24
C ASP A 10 -21.29 -23.99 4.30
N GLU A 11 -20.48 -23.98 3.24
CA GLU A 11 -19.20 -24.72 3.15
C GLU A 11 -18.20 -24.32 4.25
N GLN A 12 -18.46 -23.21 4.94
CA GLN A 12 -17.70 -22.81 6.12
C GLN A 12 -18.14 -23.51 7.39
N SER A 13 -19.36 -24.05 7.48
CA SER A 13 -19.84 -24.80 8.64
C SER A 13 -19.27 -26.23 8.70
N SER A 14 -19.17 -26.81 9.91
CA SER A 14 -18.69 -28.18 10.12
C SER A 14 -19.53 -29.22 9.35
N VAL A 15 -20.85 -29.07 9.37
CA VAL A 15 -21.78 -29.95 8.63
C VAL A 15 -21.66 -29.73 7.12
N GLY A 16 -21.59 -28.47 6.66
CA GLY A 16 -21.40 -28.14 5.25
C GLY A 16 -20.11 -28.72 4.67
N LYS A 17 -18.99 -28.67 5.40
CA LYS A 17 -17.73 -29.30 5.00
C LYS A 17 -17.86 -30.81 4.82
N ILE A 18 -18.51 -31.51 5.76
CA ILE A 18 -18.76 -32.96 5.65
C ILE A 18 -19.65 -33.26 4.43
N VAL A 19 -20.80 -32.62 4.33
CA VAL A 19 -21.79 -32.85 3.25
C VAL A 19 -21.21 -32.52 1.87
N GLY A 20 -20.32 -31.52 1.79
CA GLY A 20 -19.61 -31.14 0.58
C GLY A 20 -18.73 -32.26 0.01
N GLN A 21 -18.15 -33.10 0.87
CA GLN A 21 -17.31 -34.24 0.42
C GLN A 21 -18.13 -35.45 -0.03
N ILE A 22 -19.36 -35.62 0.48
CA ILE A 22 -20.15 -36.82 0.24
C ILE A 22 -20.77 -36.79 -1.15
N LYS A 23 -20.43 -37.82 -1.95
CA LYS A 23 -20.99 -38.03 -3.29
C LYS A 23 -22.46 -38.48 -3.22
N PRO A 24 -23.34 -38.02 -4.13
CA PRO A 24 -24.71 -38.54 -4.21
C PRO A 24 -24.75 -40.05 -4.43
N GLY A 25 -25.75 -40.74 -3.88
CA GLY A 25 -25.92 -42.19 -4.05
C GLY A 25 -24.98 -43.07 -3.22
N SER A 26 -24.22 -42.49 -2.30
CA SER A 26 -23.21 -43.23 -1.51
C SER A 26 -23.83 -43.99 -0.33
N LYS A 27 -23.14 -45.04 0.12
CA LYS A 27 -23.41 -45.71 1.39
C LYS A 27 -22.65 -45.03 2.53
N VAL A 28 -23.38 -44.55 3.52
CA VAL A 28 -22.82 -43.73 4.61
C VAL A 28 -23.11 -44.40 5.95
N LEU A 29 -22.10 -44.48 6.82
CA LEU A 29 -22.28 -44.80 8.23
C LEU A 29 -22.08 -43.54 9.06
N GLU A 30 -23.11 -43.10 9.76
CA GLU A 30 -23.09 -41.91 10.61
C GLU A 30 -23.07 -42.33 12.08
N PHE A 31 -21.97 -42.03 12.78
CA PHE A 31 -21.89 -42.17 14.22
C PHE A 31 -22.42 -40.89 14.88
N GLY A 32 -23.29 -41.05 15.89
CA GLY A 32 -23.87 -39.92 16.62
C GLY A 32 -24.68 -38.96 15.73
N PRO A 33 -25.73 -39.43 15.04
CA PRO A 33 -26.53 -38.57 14.14
C PRO A 33 -27.27 -37.42 14.86
N GLY A 34 -27.31 -37.41 16.19
CA GLY A 34 -27.98 -36.39 16.97
C GLY A 34 -29.47 -36.33 16.63
N ASN A 35 -29.98 -35.17 16.22
CA ASN A 35 -31.37 -35.05 15.77
C ASN A 35 -31.60 -35.40 14.28
N GLY A 36 -30.61 -36.01 13.62
CA GLY A 36 -30.73 -36.58 12.28
C GLY A 36 -30.78 -35.55 11.15
N ARG A 37 -30.34 -34.31 11.36
CA ARG A 37 -30.33 -33.28 10.29
C ARG A 37 -29.47 -33.68 9.10
N MET A 38 -28.24 -34.11 9.37
CA MET A 38 -27.33 -34.57 8.34
C MET A 38 -27.87 -35.84 7.68
N THR A 39 -28.35 -36.81 8.47
CA THR A 39 -29.06 -38.00 7.96
C THR A 39 -30.19 -37.63 6.97
N LYS A 40 -31.10 -36.72 7.34
CA LYS A 40 -32.20 -36.26 6.47
C LYS A 40 -31.71 -35.63 5.18
N HIS A 41 -30.67 -34.79 5.27
CA HIS A 41 -30.11 -34.13 4.10
C HIS A 41 -29.44 -35.12 3.15
N LEU A 42 -28.65 -36.06 3.68
CA LEU A 42 -27.97 -37.07 2.89
C LEU A 42 -28.95 -37.98 2.17
N ILE A 43 -30.04 -38.39 2.83
CA ILE A 43 -31.09 -39.20 2.19
C ILE A 43 -31.89 -38.36 1.18
N GLY A 44 -32.40 -37.19 1.58
CA GLY A 44 -33.33 -36.42 0.77
C GLY A 44 -32.69 -35.69 -0.42
N ALA A 45 -31.54 -35.06 -0.22
CA ALA A 45 -30.89 -34.22 -1.23
C ALA A 45 -29.78 -34.95 -1.99
N LYS A 46 -29.05 -35.86 -1.33
CA LYS A 46 -27.93 -36.61 -1.93
C LYS A 46 -28.33 -38.04 -2.32
N ASN A 47 -29.53 -38.50 -1.99
CA ASN A 47 -30.00 -39.86 -2.28
C ASN A 47 -29.03 -40.95 -1.77
N CYS A 48 -28.41 -40.72 -0.61
CA CYS A 48 -27.51 -41.67 0.03
C CYS A 48 -28.26 -42.72 0.84
N GLU A 49 -27.67 -43.91 0.99
CA GLU A 49 -28.10 -44.93 1.95
C GLU A 49 -27.38 -44.69 3.27
N VAL A 50 -28.08 -44.18 4.29
CA VAL A 50 -27.47 -43.81 5.58
C VAL A 50 -27.79 -44.84 6.65
N SER A 51 -26.76 -45.48 7.20
CA SER A 51 -26.81 -46.30 8.41
C SER A 51 -26.35 -45.49 9.61
N ILE A 52 -26.91 -45.73 10.80
CA ILE A 52 -26.60 -44.94 12.00
C ILE A 52 -26.15 -45.80 13.19
N VAL A 53 -25.30 -45.22 14.05
CA VAL A 53 -25.03 -45.73 15.40
C VAL A 53 -25.27 -44.61 16.41
N GLU A 54 -26.20 -44.82 17.32
CA GLU A 54 -26.61 -43.81 18.31
C GLU A 54 -26.77 -44.44 19.70
N LEU A 55 -26.26 -43.74 20.71
CA LEU A 55 -26.27 -44.15 22.11
C LEU A 55 -27.53 -43.66 22.85
N ASP A 56 -28.06 -42.49 22.47
CA ASP A 56 -29.28 -41.95 23.06
C ASP A 56 -30.52 -42.63 22.46
N LYS A 57 -31.36 -43.22 23.30
CA LYS A 57 -32.50 -44.01 22.84
C LYS A 57 -33.57 -43.16 22.15
N GLU A 58 -33.83 -41.94 22.63
CA GLU A 58 -34.86 -41.07 22.06
C GLU A 58 -34.43 -40.55 20.69
N LEU A 59 -33.15 -40.15 20.57
CA LEU A 59 -32.57 -39.74 19.29
C LEU A 59 -32.47 -40.92 18.32
N PHE A 60 -32.04 -42.09 18.79
CA PHE A 60 -32.01 -43.30 17.97
C PHE A 60 -33.39 -43.60 17.41
N ASP A 61 -34.43 -43.68 18.23
CA ASP A 61 -35.79 -44.00 17.77
C ASP A 61 -36.27 -42.99 16.72
N TYR A 62 -35.99 -41.69 16.94
CA TYR A 62 -36.35 -40.64 16.01
C TYR A 62 -35.62 -40.72 14.66
N VAL A 63 -34.30 -40.92 14.67
CA VAL A 63 -33.50 -40.96 13.43
C VAL A 63 -33.62 -42.32 12.74
N ASN A 64 -33.88 -43.40 13.48
CA ASN A 64 -34.07 -44.73 12.90
C ASN A 64 -35.37 -44.84 12.08
N GLU A 65 -36.35 -43.96 12.28
CA GLU A 65 -37.54 -43.87 11.40
C GLU A 65 -37.22 -43.41 9.98
N ILE A 66 -36.09 -42.71 9.80
CA ILE A 66 -35.67 -42.14 8.52
C ILE A 66 -34.44 -42.83 7.93
N ALA A 67 -33.55 -43.37 8.77
CA ALA A 67 -32.32 -44.04 8.35
C ALA A 67 -32.63 -45.36 7.61
N GLN A 68 -31.67 -45.81 6.80
CA GLN A 68 -31.79 -47.06 6.04
C GLN A 68 -31.63 -48.30 6.94
N ASP A 69 -30.76 -48.20 7.94
CA ASP A 69 -30.47 -49.21 8.96
C ASP A 69 -29.90 -48.51 10.20
N GLY A 70 -30.03 -49.09 11.38
CA GLY A 70 -29.62 -48.44 12.62
C GLY A 70 -29.27 -49.40 13.74
N PHE A 71 -28.19 -49.09 14.45
CA PHE A 71 -27.78 -49.79 15.66
C PHE A 71 -27.86 -48.87 16.89
N TYR A 72 -28.66 -49.28 17.87
CA TYR A 72 -28.72 -48.61 19.17
C TYR A 72 -27.63 -49.15 20.09
N GLY A 73 -26.67 -48.31 20.45
CA GLY A 73 -25.67 -48.65 21.44
C GLY A 73 -24.40 -47.80 21.38
N ASP A 74 -23.49 -48.14 22.29
CA ASP A 74 -22.21 -47.46 22.44
C ASP A 74 -21.21 -47.85 21.34
N ILE A 75 -20.57 -46.84 20.75
CA ILE A 75 -19.50 -46.97 19.75
C ILE A 75 -18.33 -47.78 20.31
N GLU A 76 -17.95 -47.55 21.57
CA GLU A 76 -16.79 -48.20 22.21
C GLU A 76 -17.08 -49.64 22.66
N SER A 77 -18.35 -50.08 22.63
CA SER A 77 -18.74 -51.48 22.86
C SER A 77 -18.38 -52.40 21.68
N PHE A 78 -18.25 -51.84 20.48
CA PHE A 78 -18.03 -52.56 19.22
C PHE A 78 -19.09 -53.62 18.87
N GLU A 79 -20.25 -53.63 19.52
CA GLU A 79 -21.35 -54.53 19.15
C GLU A 79 -21.97 -54.14 17.79
N TRP A 80 -21.95 -52.85 17.44
CA TRP A 80 -22.31 -52.35 16.11
C TRP A 80 -21.47 -53.00 14.99
N ALA A 81 -20.19 -53.30 15.26
CA ALA A 81 -19.32 -53.94 14.29
C ALA A 81 -19.74 -55.39 14.01
N LYS A 82 -20.32 -56.09 15.00
CA LYS A 82 -20.92 -57.42 14.78
C LYS A 82 -22.23 -57.30 14.00
N TYR A 83 -23.03 -56.28 14.30
CA TYR A 83 -24.31 -56.03 13.62
C TYR A 83 -24.10 -55.74 12.13
N TYR A 84 -23.17 -54.85 11.79
CA TYR A 84 -22.84 -54.49 10.41
C TYR A 84 -21.80 -55.42 9.75
N ALA A 85 -21.55 -56.61 10.32
CA ALA A 85 -20.50 -57.50 9.82
C ALA A 85 -20.69 -57.86 8.34
N GLY A 86 -19.62 -57.70 7.56
CA GLY A 86 -19.62 -57.95 6.11
C GLY A 86 -20.13 -56.79 5.25
N GLN A 87 -20.60 -55.70 5.87
CA GLN A 87 -20.91 -54.45 5.17
C GLN A 87 -19.69 -53.54 5.10
N THR A 88 -19.67 -52.70 4.08
CA THR A 88 -18.67 -51.64 3.92
C THR A 88 -19.33 -50.36 3.41
N PHE A 89 -18.75 -49.22 3.76
CA PHE A 89 -19.31 -47.89 3.52
C PHE A 89 -18.37 -47.03 2.69
N ASP A 90 -18.94 -46.20 1.82
CA ASP A 90 -18.21 -45.21 1.03
C ASP A 90 -17.75 -44.05 1.91
N TYR A 91 -18.58 -43.65 2.88
CA TYR A 91 -18.23 -42.62 3.86
C TYR A 91 -18.59 -43.07 5.27
N ILE A 92 -17.72 -42.74 6.23
CA ILE A 92 -18.00 -42.92 7.65
C ILE A 92 -17.82 -41.59 8.37
N LEU A 93 -18.82 -41.16 9.12
CA LEU A 93 -18.89 -39.80 9.65
C LEU A 93 -18.71 -39.78 11.18
N PHE A 94 -17.85 -38.87 11.65
CA PHE A 94 -17.71 -38.46 13.04
C PHE A 94 -17.83 -36.94 13.13
N ALA A 95 -19.07 -36.45 13.16
CA ALA A 95 -19.36 -35.03 13.33
C ALA A 95 -19.46 -34.71 14.82
N ASP A 96 -18.37 -34.21 15.41
CA ASP A 96 -18.27 -33.86 16.83
C ASP A 96 -18.59 -35.05 17.76
N VAL A 97 -17.93 -36.19 17.48
CA VAL A 97 -18.13 -37.47 18.19
C VAL A 97 -16.85 -37.97 18.86
N LEU A 98 -15.70 -37.88 18.19
CA LEU A 98 -14.47 -38.54 18.66
C LEU A 98 -13.95 -37.96 19.98
N GLU A 99 -14.20 -36.69 20.23
CA GLU A 99 -13.86 -35.99 21.47
C GLU A 99 -14.61 -36.52 22.69
N HIS A 100 -15.80 -37.12 22.49
CA HIS A 100 -16.59 -37.75 23.55
C HIS A 100 -16.13 -39.19 23.86
N LEU A 101 -15.27 -39.79 23.03
CA LEU A 101 -14.80 -41.16 23.23
C LEU A 101 -13.60 -41.20 24.16
N VAL A 102 -13.47 -42.31 24.90
CA VAL A 102 -12.33 -42.56 25.79
C VAL A 102 -11.10 -43.01 25.00
N ASP A 103 -11.26 -43.84 23.95
CA ASP A 103 -10.18 -44.30 23.08
C ASP A 103 -10.52 -44.14 21.58
N PRO A 104 -10.38 -42.92 21.04
CA PRO A 104 -10.63 -42.64 19.62
C PRO A 104 -9.75 -43.48 18.67
N LEU A 105 -8.53 -43.83 19.09
CA LEU A 105 -7.62 -44.65 18.28
C LEU A 105 -8.19 -46.04 18.05
N LYS A 106 -8.68 -46.69 19.11
CA LYS A 106 -9.27 -48.02 19.02
C LYS A 106 -10.53 -48.02 18.15
N THR A 107 -11.35 -46.97 18.27
CA THR A 107 -12.53 -46.76 17.41
C THR A 107 -12.14 -46.62 15.95
N LEU A 108 -11.20 -45.73 15.62
CA LEU A 108 -10.74 -45.55 14.23
C LEU A 108 -10.16 -46.82 13.63
N LYS A 109 -9.40 -47.61 14.40
CA LYS A 109 -8.90 -48.92 13.95
C LYS A 109 -10.02 -49.87 13.57
N LYS A 110 -11.07 -49.96 14.39
CA LYS A 110 -12.21 -50.84 14.11
C LYS A 110 -13.00 -50.33 12.91
N VAL A 111 -13.25 -49.03 12.85
CA VAL A 111 -14.00 -48.37 11.77
C VAL A 111 -13.33 -48.55 10.42
N ARG A 112 -12.00 -48.51 10.36
CA ARG A 112 -11.23 -48.78 9.14
C ARG A 112 -11.59 -50.12 8.48
N GLU A 113 -12.01 -51.14 9.25
CA GLU A 113 -12.44 -52.44 8.73
C GLU A 113 -13.73 -52.36 7.91
N PHE A 114 -14.59 -51.37 8.18
CA PHE A 114 -15.88 -51.14 7.53
C PHE A 114 -15.81 -50.10 6.40
N LEU A 115 -14.65 -49.48 6.19
CA LEU A 115 -14.47 -48.52 5.11
C LEU A 115 -14.28 -49.25 3.78
N ASN A 116 -14.86 -48.75 2.69
CA ASN A 116 -14.53 -49.19 1.34
C ASN A 116 -13.05 -48.89 1.01
N GLU A 117 -12.47 -49.56 0.00
CA GLU A 117 -11.07 -49.32 -0.40
C GLU A 117 -10.83 -47.86 -0.85
N GLU A 118 -11.80 -47.28 -1.55
CA GLU A 118 -11.80 -45.87 -1.99
C GLU A 118 -12.62 -44.96 -1.07
N GLY A 119 -13.08 -45.49 0.07
CA GLY A 119 -13.94 -44.77 1.01
C GLY A 119 -13.19 -43.75 1.85
N GLU A 120 -13.93 -42.83 2.46
CA GLU A 120 -13.38 -41.75 3.30
C GLU A 120 -14.03 -41.71 4.69
N ILE A 121 -13.21 -41.50 5.72
CA ILE A 121 -13.71 -41.17 7.07
C ILE A 121 -13.68 -39.64 7.19
N LEU A 122 -14.82 -39.03 7.46
CA LEU A 122 -14.98 -37.59 7.60
C LEU A 122 -15.12 -37.23 9.08
N ILE A 123 -14.25 -36.36 9.58
CA ILE A 123 -14.13 -36.05 11.01
C ILE A 123 -14.15 -34.53 11.19
N THR A 124 -14.95 -34.06 12.14
CA THR A 124 -14.76 -32.74 12.77
C THR A 124 -14.28 -32.96 14.20
N PHE A 125 -13.37 -32.10 14.67
CA PHE A 125 -12.79 -32.24 16.01
C PHE A 125 -12.44 -30.87 16.61
N PRO A 126 -12.85 -30.58 17.86
CA PRO A 126 -12.60 -29.29 18.51
C PRO A 126 -11.11 -29.05 18.78
N ASN A 127 -10.66 -27.82 18.57
CA ASN A 127 -9.29 -27.42 18.82
C ASN A 127 -9.13 -26.83 20.23
N LEU A 128 -8.61 -27.63 21.17
CA LEU A 128 -8.34 -27.17 22.54
C LEU A 128 -7.30 -26.02 22.61
N VAL A 129 -6.45 -25.85 21.60
CA VAL A 129 -5.43 -24.78 21.58
C VAL A 129 -5.88 -23.48 20.90
N HIS A 130 -7.19 -23.31 20.71
CA HIS A 130 -7.80 -22.04 20.31
C HIS A 130 -7.45 -20.91 21.29
N ASN A 131 -7.33 -19.67 20.81
CA ASN A 131 -6.95 -18.53 21.65
C ASN A 131 -7.93 -18.29 22.80
N SER A 132 -9.24 -18.44 22.59
CA SER A 132 -10.24 -18.27 23.67
C SER A 132 -9.96 -19.19 24.86
N VAL A 133 -9.61 -20.46 24.61
CA VAL A 133 -9.25 -21.42 25.68
C VAL A 133 -7.95 -21.01 26.34
N LEU A 134 -6.94 -20.65 25.56
CA LEU A 134 -5.62 -20.30 26.11
C LEU A 134 -5.61 -18.99 26.88
N ILE A 135 -6.50 -18.04 26.57
CA ILE A 135 -6.71 -16.82 27.36
C ILE A 135 -7.20 -17.20 28.76
N HIS A 136 -8.22 -18.07 28.87
CA HIS A 136 -8.68 -18.57 30.17
C HIS A 136 -7.57 -19.33 30.91
N LEU A 137 -6.89 -20.26 30.23
CA LEU A 137 -5.78 -21.01 30.83
C LEU A 137 -4.64 -20.11 31.32
N PHE A 138 -4.31 -19.04 30.58
CA PHE A 138 -3.31 -18.05 31.00
C PHE A 138 -3.71 -17.37 32.31
N ASN A 139 -5.01 -17.12 32.48
CA ASN A 139 -5.60 -16.55 33.69
C ASN A 139 -5.91 -17.60 34.78
N ASN A 140 -5.42 -18.84 34.63
CA ASN A 140 -5.65 -19.96 35.55
C ASN A 140 -7.14 -20.32 35.69
N GLU A 141 -7.88 -20.24 34.59
CA GLU A 141 -9.30 -20.58 34.47
C GLU A 141 -9.50 -21.74 33.48
N LEU A 142 -10.47 -22.61 33.77
CA LEU A 142 -10.92 -23.66 32.85
C LEU A 142 -12.46 -23.75 32.92
N PRO A 143 -13.17 -22.85 32.21
CA PRO A 143 -14.62 -22.76 32.30
C PRO A 143 -15.28 -23.85 31.45
N TRP A 144 -15.52 -25.01 32.05
CA TRP A 144 -16.35 -26.05 31.44
C TRP A 144 -17.76 -25.55 31.17
N ALA A 145 -18.30 -25.90 30.02
CA ALA A 145 -19.62 -25.51 29.54
C ALA A 145 -20.41 -26.73 29.12
N SER A 146 -21.70 -26.55 28.88
CA SER A 146 -22.59 -27.62 28.41
C SER A 146 -22.47 -27.90 26.91
N PHE A 147 -21.72 -27.08 26.15
CA PHE A 147 -21.44 -27.20 24.72
C PHE A 147 -20.19 -26.38 24.37
N GLY A 148 -19.58 -26.65 23.20
CA GLY A 148 -18.46 -25.87 22.65
C GLY A 148 -17.09 -26.54 22.84
N LEU A 149 -16.00 -25.78 22.71
CA LEU A 149 -14.61 -26.27 22.83
C LEU A 149 -14.32 -26.92 24.18
N LEU A 150 -14.89 -26.36 25.25
CA LEU A 150 -14.79 -26.86 26.63
C LEU A 150 -16.10 -27.49 27.09
N ASP A 151 -16.72 -28.33 26.26
CA ASP A 151 -17.85 -29.16 26.69
C ASP A 151 -17.41 -30.13 27.81
N GLU A 152 -18.16 -30.18 28.90
CA GLU A 152 -17.93 -31.06 30.05
C GLU A 152 -17.96 -32.56 29.71
N THR A 153 -18.50 -32.92 28.54
CA THR A 153 -18.60 -34.30 28.05
C THR A 153 -17.42 -34.71 27.15
N HIS A 154 -16.48 -33.81 26.86
CA HIS A 154 -15.26 -34.14 26.11
C HIS A 154 -14.30 -34.96 26.99
N ASN A 155 -13.96 -36.17 26.53
CA ASN A 155 -13.02 -37.09 27.17
C ASN A 155 -11.63 -37.05 26.52
N SER A 156 -11.54 -36.62 25.27
CA SER A 156 -10.33 -36.63 24.46
C SER A 156 -10.02 -35.25 23.89
N PHE A 157 -8.75 -34.83 23.97
CA PHE A 157 -8.27 -33.57 23.41
C PHE A 157 -6.98 -33.80 22.64
N TYR A 158 -6.89 -33.27 21.43
CA TYR A 158 -5.69 -33.37 20.61
C TYR A 158 -5.30 -32.00 20.06
N THR A 159 -4.00 -31.73 20.06
CA THR A 159 -3.43 -30.74 19.15
C THR A 159 -3.39 -31.33 17.75
N HIS A 160 -3.31 -30.48 16.72
CA HIS A 160 -3.18 -30.89 15.32
C HIS A 160 -2.18 -32.04 15.09
N GLU A 161 -0.90 -31.87 15.44
CA GLU A 161 0.11 -32.94 15.29
C GLU A 161 -0.19 -34.18 16.14
N GLY A 162 -0.78 -33.98 17.32
CA GLY A 162 -1.19 -35.07 18.21
C GLY A 162 -2.24 -35.96 17.54
N PHE A 163 -3.19 -35.34 16.85
CA PHE A 163 -4.27 -36.06 16.18
C PHE A 163 -3.79 -36.78 14.92
N GLN A 164 -2.90 -36.16 14.14
CA GLN A 164 -2.26 -36.83 12.99
C GLN A 164 -1.51 -38.10 13.40
N LYS A 165 -0.87 -38.11 14.58
CA LYS A 165 -0.24 -39.33 15.14
C LYS A 165 -1.25 -40.41 15.50
N VAL A 166 -2.47 -40.06 15.89
CA VAL A 166 -3.57 -41.02 16.11
C VAL A 166 -3.97 -41.66 14.78
N PHE A 167 -4.15 -40.87 13.72
CA PHE A 167 -4.48 -41.39 12.39
C PHE A 167 -3.43 -42.35 11.86
N ALA A 168 -2.15 -41.98 11.97
CA ALA A 168 -1.04 -42.84 11.56
C ALA A 168 -1.02 -44.17 12.33
N LYS A 169 -1.30 -44.16 13.64
CA LYS A 169 -1.42 -45.40 14.45
C LYS A 169 -2.64 -46.25 14.08
N ALA A 170 -3.66 -45.65 13.48
CA ALA A 170 -4.84 -46.33 12.96
C ALA A 170 -4.65 -46.86 11.53
N ASP A 171 -3.48 -46.65 10.91
CA ASP A 171 -3.21 -46.96 9.50
C ASP A 171 -4.20 -46.23 8.56
N LEU A 172 -4.43 -44.96 8.86
CA LEU A 172 -5.25 -44.04 8.09
C LEU A 172 -4.39 -42.88 7.59
N HIS A 173 -4.65 -42.44 6.36
CA HIS A 173 -3.90 -41.39 5.69
C HIS A 173 -4.79 -40.19 5.41
N ILE A 174 -4.26 -38.99 5.65
CA ILE A 174 -4.99 -37.74 5.42
C ILE A 174 -5.14 -37.53 3.91
N ASN A 175 -6.39 -37.34 3.47
CA ASN A 175 -6.78 -37.03 2.11
C ASN A 175 -7.15 -35.54 1.98
N ILE A 176 -7.88 -35.00 2.95
CA ILE A 176 -8.17 -33.57 3.05
C ILE A 176 -7.95 -33.15 4.49
N GLU A 177 -7.34 -31.99 4.66
CA GLU A 177 -7.26 -31.28 5.94
C GLU A 177 -7.72 -29.85 5.72
N ASP A 178 -8.71 -29.44 6.51
CA ASP A 178 -9.28 -28.11 6.48
C ASP A 178 -9.69 -27.66 7.89
N TYR A 179 -10.16 -26.42 8.01
CA TYR A 179 -10.41 -25.79 9.31
C TYR A 179 -11.70 -24.97 9.29
N LEU A 180 -12.40 -24.98 10.42
CA LEU A 180 -13.43 -23.99 10.73
C LEU A 180 -12.80 -22.93 11.64
N TYR A 181 -13.09 -21.66 11.36
CA TYR A 181 -12.52 -20.53 12.08
C TYR A 181 -13.59 -19.77 12.85
N LEU A 182 -13.27 -19.37 14.08
CA LEU A 182 -14.01 -18.36 14.84
C LEU A 182 -12.99 -17.45 15.52
N ALA A 183 -13.20 -16.14 15.47
CA ALA A 183 -12.30 -15.22 16.14
C ALA A 183 -12.51 -15.24 17.66
N VAL A 184 -11.52 -14.77 18.41
CA VAL A 184 -11.67 -14.54 19.85
C VAL A 184 -12.80 -13.52 20.06
N GLY A 185 -13.79 -13.92 20.88
CA GLY A 185 -15.01 -13.14 21.14
C GLY A 185 -16.25 -13.65 20.40
N ASP A 186 -16.06 -14.44 19.33
CA ASP A 186 -17.16 -15.04 18.56
C ASP A 186 -17.45 -16.51 18.97
N THR A 187 -16.63 -17.06 19.86
CA THR A 187 -16.84 -18.38 20.48
C THR A 187 -17.84 -18.31 21.63
N GLU A 188 -18.34 -19.46 22.08
CA GLU A 188 -19.12 -19.61 23.31
C GLU A 188 -18.37 -19.21 24.59
N LEU A 189 -17.03 -19.20 24.53
CA LEU A 189 -16.16 -18.74 25.60
C LEU A 189 -16.05 -17.21 25.60
N LYS A 190 -16.50 -16.60 26.70
CA LYS A 190 -16.39 -15.14 26.94
C LYS A 190 -14.95 -14.77 27.25
N SER A 191 -14.20 -14.43 26.19
CA SER A 191 -12.80 -14.04 26.28
C SER A 191 -12.52 -12.90 25.31
N ALA A 192 -11.54 -12.07 25.66
CA ALA A 192 -11.02 -11.01 24.83
C ALA A 192 -9.50 -10.94 24.96
N TYR A 193 -8.81 -10.46 23.92
CA TYR A 193 -7.37 -10.24 24.02
C TYR A 193 -7.00 -9.23 25.13
N THR A 194 -7.94 -8.38 25.56
CA THR A 194 -7.76 -7.46 26.70
C THR A 194 -7.61 -8.18 28.04
N ASP A 195 -8.02 -9.44 28.13
CA ASP A 195 -7.87 -10.27 29.33
C ASP A 195 -6.44 -10.81 29.49
N LEU A 196 -5.56 -10.54 28.50
CA LEU A 196 -4.13 -10.81 28.57
C LEU A 196 -3.33 -9.53 28.87
N PRO A 197 -2.14 -9.62 29.46
CA PRO A 197 -1.19 -8.51 29.52
C PRO A 197 -0.84 -8.00 28.12
N GLU A 198 -0.76 -6.67 27.95
CA GLU A 198 -0.43 -6.00 26.66
C GLU A 198 0.78 -6.64 25.97
N ALA A 199 1.81 -7.00 26.74
CA ALA A 199 3.06 -7.57 26.26
C ALA A 199 2.91 -8.88 25.46
N VAL A 200 1.84 -9.65 25.64
CA VAL A 200 1.64 -10.94 24.97
C VAL A 200 0.48 -10.94 23.97
N ARG A 201 -0.32 -9.86 23.91
CA ARG A 201 -1.52 -9.80 23.06
C ARG A 201 -1.19 -9.98 21.59
N TYR A 202 -0.09 -9.36 21.13
CA TYR A 202 0.37 -9.48 19.75
C TYR A 202 0.69 -10.94 19.40
N ASP A 203 1.47 -11.60 20.25
CA ASP A 203 1.89 -12.99 19.99
C ASP A 203 0.69 -13.93 19.94
N PHE A 204 -0.30 -13.74 20.82
CA PHE A 204 -1.55 -14.49 20.77
C PHE A 204 -2.33 -14.25 19.48
N LYS A 205 -2.55 -12.98 19.10
CA LYS A 205 -3.22 -12.61 17.84
C LYS A 205 -2.53 -13.24 16.63
N MET A 206 -1.20 -13.37 16.66
CA MET A 206 -0.42 -13.88 15.54
C MET A 206 -0.21 -15.40 15.55
N ARG A 207 -0.87 -16.17 16.44
CA ARG A 207 -0.76 -17.64 16.45
C ARG A 207 -1.43 -18.26 15.21
N PRO A 208 -0.76 -19.16 14.45
CA PRO A 208 -1.34 -19.77 13.25
C PRO A 208 -2.65 -20.52 13.48
N PHE A 209 -2.75 -21.24 14.60
CA PHE A 209 -3.96 -21.97 15.01
C PHE A 209 -4.83 -21.17 16.00
N GLY A 210 -4.56 -19.86 16.16
CA GLY A 210 -5.19 -19.01 17.17
C GLY A 210 -6.70 -18.90 17.02
N GLU A 211 -7.18 -18.88 15.78
CA GLU A 211 -8.61 -18.76 15.42
C GLU A 211 -9.19 -20.04 14.81
N VAL A 212 -8.42 -21.14 14.78
CA VAL A 212 -8.93 -22.44 14.35
C VAL A 212 -9.83 -22.99 15.45
N TYR A 213 -11.14 -22.99 15.21
CA TYR A 213 -12.13 -23.49 16.16
C TYR A 213 -12.22 -25.01 16.11
N GLN A 214 -12.35 -25.57 14.91
CA GLN A 214 -12.43 -27.01 14.69
C GLN A 214 -11.54 -27.43 13.53
N TYR A 215 -10.96 -28.62 13.66
CA TYR A 215 -10.29 -29.32 12.58
C TYR A 215 -11.31 -30.09 11.75
N PHE A 216 -11.12 -30.14 10.44
CA PHE A 216 -11.80 -31.02 9.53
C PHE A 216 -10.80 -31.95 8.84
N PHE A 217 -11.07 -33.26 8.87
CA PHE A 217 -10.24 -34.26 8.20
C PHE A 217 -11.09 -35.18 7.34
N SER A 218 -10.63 -35.45 6.11
CA SER A 218 -10.98 -36.65 5.35
C SER A 218 -9.80 -37.61 5.40
N LEU A 219 -10.06 -38.86 5.81
CA LEU A 219 -9.05 -39.91 5.92
C LEU A 219 -9.36 -41.08 5.00
N LYS A 220 -8.32 -41.69 4.41
CA LYS A 220 -8.40 -42.88 3.55
C LYS A 220 -7.58 -44.04 4.11
N LYS A 221 -7.86 -45.25 3.62
CA LYS A 221 -7.04 -46.45 3.92
C LYS A 221 -5.64 -46.38 3.32
N HIS A 222 -5.52 -45.78 2.14
CA HIS A 222 -4.27 -45.73 1.38
C HIS A 222 -3.82 -44.29 1.19
N PRO A 223 -2.51 -44.04 1.06
CA PRO A 223 -1.99 -42.71 0.76
C PRO A 223 -2.55 -42.17 -0.55
N ASN A 224 -2.96 -40.90 -0.57
CA ASN A 224 -3.32 -40.19 -1.78
C ASN A 224 -2.24 -39.15 -2.14
N VAL A 225 -1.73 -39.20 -3.38
CA VAL A 225 -0.75 -38.23 -3.88
C VAL A 225 -1.37 -36.84 -4.05
N GLU A 226 -2.67 -36.77 -4.31
CA GLU A 226 -3.42 -35.53 -4.52
C GLU A 226 -4.08 -35.02 -3.22
N ALA A 227 -3.53 -35.37 -2.05
CA ALA A 227 -4.06 -34.92 -0.77
C ALA A 227 -4.07 -33.38 -0.69
N LYS A 228 -5.19 -32.81 -0.22
CA LYS A 228 -5.38 -31.37 -0.08
C LYS A 228 -5.21 -30.97 1.38
N ILE A 229 -4.04 -30.46 1.72
CA ILE A 229 -3.72 -30.03 3.09
C ILE A 229 -3.70 -28.50 3.12
N ASN A 230 -4.75 -27.91 3.68
CA ASN A 230 -4.81 -26.46 3.85
C ASN A 230 -3.87 -26.03 4.98
N THR A 231 -3.35 -24.82 4.89
CA THR A 231 -2.63 -24.16 5.99
C THR A 231 -3.60 -23.34 6.83
N PRO A 232 -3.50 -23.35 8.17
CA PRO A 232 -4.31 -22.51 9.03
C PRO A 232 -4.24 -21.03 8.63
N GLN A 233 -5.39 -20.38 8.61
CA GLN A 233 -5.53 -18.95 8.41
C GLN A 233 -5.83 -18.25 9.73
N ASN A 234 -5.49 -16.97 9.81
CA ASN A 234 -5.81 -16.13 10.96
C ASN A 234 -6.14 -14.74 10.45
N SER A 235 -7.31 -14.22 10.82
CA SER A 235 -7.80 -12.93 10.37
C SER A 235 -6.89 -11.78 10.80
N ASN A 236 -6.16 -11.92 11.91
CA ASN A 236 -5.20 -10.93 12.39
C ASN A 236 -4.00 -10.75 11.46
N TYR A 237 -3.75 -11.68 10.53
CA TYR A 237 -2.69 -11.54 9.52
C TYR A 237 -3.06 -10.55 8.42
N VAL A 238 -4.35 -10.36 8.15
CA VAL A 238 -4.80 -9.47 7.07
C VAL A 238 -4.93 -8.05 7.61
N LYS A 239 -4.32 -7.10 6.92
CA LYS A 239 -4.39 -5.67 7.22
C LYS A 239 -4.78 -4.89 6.00
N MET A 240 -5.47 -3.78 6.21
CA MET A 240 -5.90 -2.89 5.16
C MET A 240 -4.91 -1.73 5.02
N MET A 241 -4.48 -1.48 3.79
CA MET A 241 -3.80 -0.26 3.39
C MET A 241 -4.71 0.52 2.43
N GLU A 242 -4.96 1.78 2.74
CA GLU A 242 -5.64 2.71 1.85
C GLU A 242 -4.59 3.51 1.07
N ILE A 243 -4.62 3.40 -0.26
CA ILE A 243 -3.77 4.17 -1.17
C ILE A 243 -4.64 5.27 -1.77
N ILE A 244 -4.37 6.51 -1.38
CA ILE A 244 -5.04 7.70 -1.90
C ILE A 244 -4.12 8.33 -2.94
N LYS A 245 -4.51 8.27 -4.20
CA LYS A 245 -3.80 8.92 -5.31
C LYS A 245 -4.46 10.26 -5.60
N LYS A 246 -3.66 11.32 -5.67
CA LYS A 246 -4.12 12.66 -6.00
C LYS A 246 -3.38 13.18 -7.22
N SER A 247 -4.11 13.26 -8.32
CA SER A 247 -3.72 13.93 -9.57
C SER A 247 -4.73 15.07 -9.82
N THR A 248 -5.44 15.07 -10.95
CA THR A 248 -6.61 15.92 -11.21
C THR A 248 -7.88 15.46 -10.48
N GLN A 249 -7.96 14.18 -10.13
CA GLN A 249 -9.02 13.59 -9.31
C GLN A 249 -8.41 12.78 -8.15
N GLU A 250 -9.18 12.57 -7.09
CA GLU A 250 -8.79 11.74 -5.96
C GLU A 250 -9.32 10.31 -6.16
N GLU A 251 -8.42 9.34 -6.23
CA GLU A 251 -8.74 7.91 -6.30
C GLU A 251 -8.31 7.24 -4.99
N ILE A 252 -9.20 6.45 -4.39
CA ILE A 252 -8.92 5.69 -3.17
C ILE A 252 -8.98 4.19 -3.48
N LEU A 253 -7.87 3.50 -3.27
CA LEU A 253 -7.76 2.05 -3.39
C LEU A 253 -7.60 1.43 -1.99
N LYS A 254 -8.39 0.40 -1.69
CA LYS A 254 -8.28 -0.36 -0.43
C LYS A 254 -7.66 -1.71 -0.73
N ILE A 255 -6.44 -1.94 -0.28
CA ILE A 255 -5.71 -3.16 -0.55
C ILE A 255 -5.57 -3.97 0.76
N PRO A 256 -6.17 -5.17 0.84
CA PRO A 256 -5.85 -6.11 1.90
C PRO A 256 -4.47 -6.72 1.62
N PHE A 257 -3.61 -6.78 2.63
CA PHE A 257 -2.34 -7.49 2.56
C PHE A 257 -2.16 -8.42 3.75
N ASN A 258 -1.52 -9.56 3.51
CA ASN A 258 -1.34 -10.60 4.49
C ASN A 258 0.09 -10.54 5.04
N ASN A 259 0.20 -10.19 6.31
CA ASN A 259 1.47 -10.02 6.99
C ASN A 259 2.24 -11.34 7.23
N HIS A 260 1.55 -12.48 7.10
CA HIS A 260 2.11 -13.81 7.31
C HIS A 260 2.48 -14.51 6.00
N THR A 261 1.59 -14.51 4.99
CA THR A 261 1.83 -15.21 3.72
C THR A 261 2.64 -14.40 2.72
N GLY A 262 2.73 -13.08 2.89
CA GLY A 262 3.38 -12.18 1.93
C GLY A 262 2.44 -11.65 0.84
N GLU A 263 1.19 -12.13 0.80
CA GLU A 263 0.21 -11.69 -0.20
C GLU A 263 0.00 -10.17 -0.12
N ASN A 264 0.13 -9.49 -1.26
CA ASN A 264 0.01 -8.03 -1.41
C ASN A 264 0.96 -7.19 -0.53
N GLN A 265 2.03 -7.77 0.03
CA GLN A 265 3.09 -6.98 0.69
C GLN A 265 3.93 -6.20 -0.32
N GLU A 266 4.09 -6.73 -1.54
CA GLU A 266 4.68 -6.02 -2.66
C GLU A 266 3.62 -5.74 -3.72
N LEU A 267 3.46 -4.47 -4.08
CA LEU A 267 2.49 -4.03 -5.06
C LEU A 267 3.19 -3.18 -6.12
N THR A 268 2.86 -3.40 -7.39
CA THR A 268 3.42 -2.64 -8.51
C THR A 268 2.29 -2.04 -9.34
N PHE A 269 2.38 -0.75 -9.61
CA PHE A 269 1.39 -0.01 -10.39
C PHE A 269 2.09 0.83 -11.46
N PRO A 270 1.47 1.00 -12.65
CA PRO A 270 1.93 1.99 -13.60
C PRO A 270 1.64 3.41 -13.08
N LEU A 271 2.58 4.33 -13.31
CA LEU A 271 2.41 5.76 -13.09
C LEU A 271 1.90 6.39 -14.39
N THR A 272 0.80 7.15 -14.32
CA THR A 272 0.30 7.94 -15.45
C THR A 272 1.05 9.27 -15.56
N GLU A 273 1.07 9.90 -16.74
CA GLU A 273 1.92 11.06 -17.09
C GLU A 273 1.75 12.34 -16.21
N GLU A 274 0.75 12.41 -15.32
CA GLU A 274 0.55 13.56 -14.43
C GLU A 274 1.23 13.40 -13.07
N PRO A 275 1.78 14.50 -12.49
CA PRO A 275 2.39 14.47 -11.17
C PRO A 275 1.34 14.06 -10.13
N THR A 276 1.50 12.85 -9.61
CA THR A 276 0.56 12.23 -8.69
C THR A 276 1.18 12.21 -7.31
N SER A 277 0.49 12.75 -6.30
CA SER A 277 0.86 12.48 -4.90
C SER A 277 0.18 11.20 -4.42
N PHE A 278 0.91 10.41 -3.64
CA PHE A 278 0.42 9.18 -3.05
C PHE A 278 0.39 9.35 -1.54
N THR A 279 -0.75 9.04 -0.93
CA THR A 279 -0.87 8.89 0.52
C THR A 279 -1.19 7.44 0.82
N PHE A 280 -0.40 6.81 1.67
CA PHE A 280 -0.62 5.49 2.22
C PHE A 280 -1.12 5.66 3.64
N GLN A 281 -2.34 5.21 3.91
CA GLN A 281 -2.99 5.32 5.20
C GLN A 281 -3.33 3.94 5.74
N PHE A 282 -3.12 3.77 7.04
CA PHE A 282 -3.38 2.52 7.74
C PHE A 282 -4.33 2.73 8.92
N GLU A 283 -4.80 1.62 9.49
CA GLU A 283 -5.65 1.63 10.68
C GLU A 283 -4.98 2.36 11.86
N LYS A 284 -5.77 3.17 12.58
CA LYS A 284 -5.29 3.94 13.73
C LYS A 284 -4.97 3.01 14.91
N GLN A 285 -3.70 2.64 15.02
CA GLN A 285 -3.16 1.89 16.15
C GLN A 285 -1.64 2.05 16.21
N PRO A 286 -1.01 1.80 17.38
CA PRO A 286 0.42 1.72 17.44
C PRO A 286 0.93 0.58 16.56
N SER A 287 2.01 0.85 15.85
CA SER A 287 2.55 -0.11 14.89
C SER A 287 4.00 0.16 14.57
N TYR A 288 4.66 -0.91 14.12
CA TYR A 288 6.00 -0.87 13.56
C TYR A 288 5.93 -1.39 12.12
N LEU A 289 6.11 -0.49 11.17
CA LEU A 289 5.91 -0.74 9.75
C LEU A 289 7.24 -0.60 8.99
N GLU A 290 7.64 -1.64 8.28
CA GLU A 290 8.66 -1.57 7.24
C GLU A 290 8.00 -1.17 5.93
N PHE A 291 8.39 -0.02 5.39
CA PHE A 291 7.75 0.54 4.21
C PHE A 291 8.77 1.18 3.28
N SER A 292 8.84 0.70 2.04
CA SER A 292 9.71 1.27 1.03
C SER A 292 9.01 1.43 -0.30
N VAL A 293 9.46 2.41 -1.07
CA VAL A 293 8.91 2.70 -2.40
C VAL A 293 10.05 2.81 -3.39
N GLU A 294 9.87 2.19 -4.54
CA GLU A 294 10.78 2.27 -5.68
C GLU A 294 10.02 2.85 -6.89
N VAL A 295 10.66 3.76 -7.60
CA VAL A 295 10.15 4.34 -8.86
C VAL A 295 11.14 3.99 -9.95
N ASP A 296 10.68 3.29 -10.97
CA ASP A 296 11.52 2.78 -12.08
C ASP A 296 12.77 2.01 -11.59
N GLY A 297 12.63 1.27 -10.49
CA GLY A 297 13.69 0.49 -9.86
C GLY A 297 14.65 1.30 -8.98
N VAL A 298 14.41 2.60 -8.81
CA VAL A 298 15.18 3.47 -7.90
C VAL A 298 14.41 3.66 -6.61
N LYS A 299 15.01 3.24 -5.49
CA LYS A 299 14.44 3.40 -4.16
C LYS A 299 14.38 4.87 -3.74
N LEU A 300 13.23 5.30 -3.25
CA LEU A 300 13.04 6.64 -2.68
C LEU A 300 13.59 6.70 -1.26
N GLU A 301 14.56 7.59 -1.02
CA GLU A 301 15.15 7.76 0.31
C GLU A 301 14.25 8.56 1.27
N PHE A 302 13.44 9.46 0.72
CA PHE A 302 12.57 10.33 1.50
C PHE A 302 11.10 10.00 1.27
N ILE A 303 10.39 9.78 2.38
CA ILE A 303 8.95 9.55 2.44
C ILE A 303 8.45 10.37 3.61
N ALA A 304 7.56 11.33 3.36
CA ALA A 304 6.99 12.13 4.43
C ALA A 304 6.07 11.26 5.29
N SER A 305 6.12 11.39 6.61
CA SER A 305 5.31 10.57 7.50
C SER A 305 5.01 11.29 8.83
N ASN A 306 3.93 10.85 9.49
CA ASN A 306 3.61 11.16 10.88
C ASN A 306 4.19 10.15 11.89
N ALA A 307 5.08 9.25 11.45
CA ALA A 307 5.84 8.36 12.33
C ALA A 307 6.63 9.15 13.38
N VAL A 308 6.70 8.61 14.60
CA VAL A 308 7.52 9.17 15.69
C VAL A 308 9.01 8.93 15.40
N ILE A 309 9.34 7.78 14.82
CA ILE A 309 10.71 7.39 14.48
C ILE A 309 10.72 6.82 13.07
N LYS A 310 11.67 7.27 12.24
CA LYS A 310 12.11 6.60 11.01
C LYS A 310 13.53 6.07 11.21
N THR A 311 13.73 4.77 11.06
CA THR A 311 15.06 4.16 11.14
C THR A 311 15.79 4.21 9.79
N ALA A 312 17.08 3.90 9.79
CA ALA A 312 17.90 3.81 8.57
C ALA A 312 17.50 2.66 7.63
N THR A 313 16.64 1.74 8.08
CA THR A 313 16.17 0.58 7.31
C THR A 313 14.72 0.75 6.83
N ASP A 314 14.25 1.99 6.64
CA ASP A 314 12.89 2.34 6.19
C ASP A 314 11.78 1.76 7.06
N CYS A 315 12.02 1.83 8.36
CA CYS A 315 11.19 1.27 9.38
C CYS A 315 10.58 2.42 10.19
N TYR A 316 9.25 2.48 10.25
CA TYR A 316 8.44 3.57 10.76
C TYR A 316 7.70 3.13 12.02
N ILE A 317 7.90 3.86 13.12
CA ILE A 317 7.25 3.58 14.40
C ILE A 317 6.16 4.61 14.66
N PHE A 318 4.94 4.14 14.86
CA PHE A 318 3.76 4.94 15.16
C PHE A 318 3.28 4.63 16.59
N ASP A 319 2.97 5.68 17.35
CA ASP A 319 2.52 5.58 18.75
C ASP A 319 1.01 5.40 18.89
N GLY A 320 0.26 5.39 17.79
CA GLY A 320 -1.20 5.23 17.77
C GLY A 320 -1.99 6.50 18.09
N SER A 321 -1.34 7.64 18.29
CA SER A 321 -2.03 8.92 18.54
C SER A 321 -2.86 9.37 17.33
N GLU A 322 -2.36 9.12 16.12
CA GLU A 322 -3.00 9.36 14.83
C GLU A 322 -2.94 8.10 13.96
N ALA A 323 -3.72 8.06 12.88
CA ALA A 323 -3.63 7.00 11.89
C ALA A 323 -2.25 7.04 11.20
N PRO A 324 -1.52 5.92 11.09
CA PRO A 324 -0.25 5.89 10.36
C PRO A 324 -0.44 6.38 8.93
N ARG A 325 0.38 7.35 8.53
CA ARG A 325 0.33 7.98 7.22
C ARG A 325 1.73 8.15 6.65
N LEU A 326 1.90 7.74 5.39
CA LEU A 326 3.09 8.00 4.59
C LEU A 326 2.69 8.70 3.30
N GLU A 327 3.45 9.73 2.91
CA GLU A 327 3.12 10.63 1.81
C GLU A 327 4.31 10.77 0.86
N LEU A 328 4.01 10.69 -0.42
CA LEU A 328 4.94 10.96 -1.51
C LEU A 328 4.39 12.11 -2.35
N THR A 329 5.23 13.10 -2.63
CA THR A 329 4.89 14.26 -3.46
C THR A 329 5.86 14.36 -4.63
N ASN A 330 5.38 14.93 -5.75
CA ASN A 330 6.17 15.17 -6.96
C ASN A 330 6.86 13.90 -7.52
N ILE A 331 6.16 12.76 -7.50
CA ILE A 331 6.68 11.52 -8.10
C ILE A 331 6.41 11.51 -9.61
N SER A 332 7.43 11.20 -10.39
CA SER A 332 7.36 11.01 -11.85
C SER A 332 8.16 9.77 -12.24
N GLY A 333 7.62 8.95 -13.12
CA GLY A 333 8.25 7.71 -13.60
C GLY A 333 7.25 6.89 -14.41
N GLU A 334 7.64 5.69 -14.81
CA GLU A 334 6.75 4.75 -15.52
C GLU A 334 6.05 3.78 -14.55
N THR A 335 6.76 3.35 -13.51
CA THR A 335 6.29 2.30 -12.61
C THR A 335 6.63 2.61 -11.16
N ILE A 336 5.67 2.42 -10.25
CA ILE A 336 5.87 2.49 -8.80
C ILE A 336 5.73 1.09 -8.19
N LYS A 337 6.72 0.69 -7.41
CA LYS A 337 6.69 -0.52 -6.57
C LYS A 337 6.66 -0.09 -5.10
N ILE A 338 5.70 -0.63 -4.36
CA ILE A 338 5.54 -0.42 -2.93
C ILE A 338 5.82 -1.75 -2.23
N SER A 339 6.64 -1.72 -1.19
CA SER A 339 6.83 -2.83 -0.25
C SER A 339 6.38 -2.39 1.14
N CYS A 340 5.53 -3.20 1.77
CA CYS A 340 4.87 -2.89 3.02
C CYS A 340 4.77 -4.17 3.88
N HIS A 341 5.40 -4.14 5.06
CA HIS A 341 5.40 -5.26 5.99
C HIS A 341 5.31 -4.76 7.44
N TYR A 342 4.33 -5.26 8.19
CA TYR A 342 4.24 -4.95 9.61
C TYR A 342 5.16 -5.85 10.42
N ARG A 343 6.07 -5.24 11.17
CA ARG A 343 6.90 -5.93 12.16
C ARG A 343 6.16 -6.10 13.50
N PHE A 344 5.23 -5.19 13.81
CA PHE A 344 4.39 -5.24 15.00
C PHE A 344 3.13 -4.40 14.81
N ILE A 345 2.01 -4.85 15.38
CA ILE A 345 0.73 -4.12 15.36
C ILE A 345 0.02 -4.36 16.68
N GLY A 346 -0.35 -3.30 17.39
CA GLY A 346 -1.16 -3.41 18.59
C GLY A 346 -0.69 -2.50 19.70
N GLU A 347 -1.24 -2.72 20.88
CA GLU A 347 -0.92 -1.90 22.06
C GLU A 347 0.55 -2.06 22.45
N LEU A 348 1.21 -0.92 22.66
CA LEU A 348 2.60 -0.89 23.11
C LEU A 348 2.63 -1.10 24.62
N PRO A 349 3.55 -1.94 25.14
CA PRO A 349 3.77 -2.03 26.57
C PRO A 349 4.06 -0.65 27.18
N ALA A 350 3.65 -0.43 28.43
CA ALA A 350 3.88 0.83 29.15
C ALA A 350 5.31 1.38 29.03
N THR A 351 6.32 0.51 29.12
CA THR A 351 7.73 0.88 28.97
C THR A 351 8.06 1.46 27.59
N MET A 352 7.50 0.88 26.52
CA MET A 352 7.71 1.39 25.16
C MET A 352 6.93 2.69 24.94
N ALA A 353 5.72 2.80 25.50
CA ALA A 353 4.93 4.02 25.45
C ALA A 353 5.64 5.20 26.16
N GLU A 354 6.29 4.95 27.30
CA GLU A 354 7.13 5.93 28.00
C GLU A 354 8.33 6.36 27.15
N VAL A 355 9.05 5.40 26.58
CA VAL A 355 10.19 5.69 25.70
C VAL A 355 9.77 6.54 24.50
N LEU A 356 8.66 6.21 23.84
CA LEU A 356 8.15 7.00 22.71
C LEU A 356 7.71 8.39 23.14
N ARG A 357 7.16 8.56 24.35
CA ARG A 357 6.77 9.88 24.88
C ARG A 357 7.98 10.80 25.03
N GLU A 358 9.10 10.27 25.50
CA GLU A 358 10.36 11.02 25.64
C GLU A 358 11.03 11.27 24.27
N ILE A 359 10.97 10.32 23.34
CA ILE A 359 11.57 10.46 22.01
C ILE A 359 10.79 11.42 21.11
N LYS A 360 9.46 11.45 21.19
CA LYS A 360 8.60 12.26 20.32
C LYS A 360 9.00 13.73 20.21
N PRO A 361 9.26 14.48 21.31
CA PRO A 361 9.73 15.86 21.22
C PRO A 361 11.13 15.95 20.58
N MET A 362 12.02 15.01 20.87
CA MET A 362 13.36 14.98 20.27
C MET A 362 13.31 14.73 18.75
N ALA A 363 12.43 13.82 18.32
CA ALA A 363 12.20 13.53 16.91
C ALA A 363 11.58 14.72 16.16
N ALA A 364 10.67 15.46 16.81
CA ALA A 364 10.13 16.70 16.24
C ALA A 364 11.23 17.74 16.00
N VAL A 365 12.10 17.98 16.99
CA VAL A 365 13.26 18.88 16.86
C VAL A 365 14.22 18.38 15.76
N GLN A 366 14.46 17.07 15.67
CA GLN A 366 15.31 16.50 14.62
C GLN A 366 14.70 16.71 13.22
N LYS A 367 13.38 16.58 13.07
CA LYS A 367 12.66 16.83 11.81
C LYS A 367 12.76 18.30 11.40
N GLU A 368 12.58 19.23 12.35
CA GLU A 368 12.78 20.67 12.13
C GLU A 368 14.22 20.98 11.69
N LEU A 369 15.20 20.40 12.39
CA LEU A 369 16.62 20.60 12.07
C LEU A 369 16.98 20.02 10.69
N SER A 370 16.41 18.87 10.31
CA SER A 370 16.59 18.28 8.98
C SER A 370 16.01 19.17 7.88
N ALA A 371 14.80 19.70 8.08
CA ALA A 371 14.17 20.62 7.13
C ALA A 371 14.98 21.92 6.98
N GLU A 372 15.52 22.45 8.09
CA GLU A 372 16.37 23.63 8.05
C GLU A 372 17.72 23.36 7.36
N ASN A 373 18.34 22.20 7.59
CA ASN A 373 19.55 21.80 6.88
C ASN A 373 19.33 21.67 5.37
N GLU A 374 18.19 21.14 4.93
CA GLU A 374 17.82 21.11 3.51
C GLU A 374 17.67 22.52 2.94
N ARG A 375 17.01 23.43 3.66
CA ARG A 375 16.87 24.83 3.26
C ARG A 375 18.23 25.50 3.09
N LEU A 376 19.11 25.37 4.08
CA LEU A 376 20.47 25.90 4.06
C LEU A 376 21.31 25.28 2.93
N THR A 377 21.12 24.00 2.63
CA THR A 377 21.81 23.32 1.53
C THR A 377 21.41 23.91 0.17
N LYS A 378 20.11 24.11 -0.06
CA LYS A 378 19.60 24.76 -1.29
C LYS A 378 20.11 26.20 -1.41
N GLU A 379 20.12 26.94 -0.30
CA GLU A 379 20.64 28.32 -0.26
C GLU A 379 22.15 28.37 -0.56
N ASN A 380 22.93 27.47 0.03
CA ASN A 380 24.37 27.37 -0.22
C ASN A 380 24.67 27.02 -1.69
N GLN A 381 23.92 26.08 -2.28
CA GLN A 381 24.04 25.77 -3.72
C GLN A 381 23.76 27.00 -4.60
N ARG A 382 22.73 27.79 -4.26
CA ARG A 382 22.42 29.05 -4.95
C ARG A 382 23.57 30.06 -4.85
N LEU A 383 24.09 30.29 -3.64
CA LEU A 383 25.21 31.21 -3.41
C LEU A 383 26.50 30.76 -4.10
N GLN A 384 26.75 29.45 -4.20
CA GLN A 384 27.88 28.91 -4.95
C GLN A 384 27.74 29.16 -6.45
N ALA A 385 26.54 29.02 -7.02
CA ALA A 385 26.28 29.32 -8.42
C ALA A 385 26.50 30.83 -8.71
N GLU A 386 26.01 31.70 -7.83
CA GLU A 386 26.19 33.15 -7.94
C GLU A 386 27.67 33.56 -7.84
N ASN A 387 28.40 33.03 -6.85
CA ASN A 387 29.84 33.28 -6.71
C ASN A 387 30.65 32.80 -7.92
N LYS A 388 30.26 31.67 -8.53
CA LYS A 388 30.91 31.16 -9.75
C LYS A 388 30.72 32.14 -10.90
N GLU A 389 29.53 32.72 -11.06
CA GLU A 389 29.28 33.72 -12.11
C GLU A 389 30.02 35.02 -11.84
N LEU A 390 30.03 35.52 -10.59
CA LEU A 390 30.81 36.70 -10.20
C LEU A 390 32.31 36.50 -10.43
N THR A 391 32.84 35.31 -10.11
CA THR A 391 34.26 34.99 -10.35
C THR A 391 34.58 34.98 -11.85
N LYS A 392 33.68 34.45 -12.67
CA LYS A 392 33.82 34.47 -14.13
C LYS A 392 33.81 35.91 -14.66
N VAL A 393 32.90 36.76 -14.18
CA VAL A 393 32.86 38.19 -14.53
C VAL A 393 34.14 38.90 -14.12
N LEU A 394 34.62 38.67 -12.90
CA LEU A 394 35.85 39.25 -12.38
C LEU A 394 37.07 38.83 -13.20
N LYS A 395 37.19 37.54 -13.53
CA LYS A 395 38.26 37.02 -14.38
C LYS A 395 38.23 37.64 -15.76
N THR A 396 37.06 37.66 -16.40
CA THR A 396 36.89 38.23 -17.74
C THR A 396 37.24 39.72 -17.77
N THR A 397 36.89 40.45 -16.70
CA THR A 397 37.23 41.87 -16.54
C THR A 397 38.72 42.06 -16.32
N THR A 398 39.32 41.25 -15.46
CA THR A 398 40.75 41.27 -15.15
C THR A 398 41.60 40.98 -16.38
N ASP A 399 41.24 39.95 -17.16
CA ASP A 399 41.92 39.58 -18.40
C ASP A 399 41.87 40.74 -19.42
N ARG A 400 40.73 41.43 -19.55
CA ARG A 400 40.61 42.64 -20.40
C ARG A 400 41.56 43.76 -19.96
N TYR A 401 41.69 44.01 -18.66
CA TYR A 401 42.61 45.03 -18.16
C TYR A 401 44.07 44.64 -18.38
N PHE A 402 44.44 43.37 -18.21
CA PHE A 402 45.79 42.89 -18.51
C PHE A 402 46.12 42.96 -20.00
N ASP A 403 45.17 42.66 -20.89
CA ASP A 403 45.35 42.78 -22.34
C ASP A 403 45.63 44.23 -22.80
N LEU A 404 45.06 45.23 -22.11
CA LEU A 404 45.33 46.64 -22.38
C LEU A 404 46.75 47.07 -21.97
N LEU A 405 47.37 46.38 -21.01
CA LEU A 405 48.71 46.67 -20.52
C LEU A 405 49.81 45.99 -21.35
N GLN A 406 49.48 45.10 -22.29
CA GLN A 406 50.44 44.41 -23.16
C GLN A 406 50.95 45.35 -24.28
N PRO A 407 52.24 45.69 -24.34
CA PRO A 407 52.79 46.74 -25.21
C PRO A 407 52.69 46.42 -26.72
N ASN A 408 52.58 45.15 -27.10
CA ASN A 408 52.50 44.73 -28.51
C ASN A 408 51.13 45.00 -29.16
N ASN A 409 50.08 45.26 -28.38
CA ASN A 409 48.75 45.58 -28.91
C ASN A 409 48.61 47.04 -29.35
N TRP A 410 49.59 47.89 -29.03
CA TRP A 410 49.59 49.33 -29.33
C TRP A 410 50.62 49.73 -30.41
N ALA A 411 51.33 48.76 -31.00
CA ALA A 411 52.35 49.02 -32.02
C ALA A 411 51.72 49.40 -33.38
N ILE A 412 52.06 50.59 -33.89
CA ILE A 412 51.61 51.10 -35.20
C ILE A 412 52.34 50.35 -36.33
N LYS A 413 51.62 49.53 -37.10
CA LYS A 413 52.17 48.82 -38.27
C LYS A 413 52.21 49.72 -39.53
N PRO A 414 53.25 49.62 -40.39
CA PRO A 414 53.38 50.45 -41.58
C PRO A 414 52.38 50.09 -42.69
N LYS A 415 51.88 51.10 -43.40
CA LYS A 415 50.82 51.04 -44.41
C LYS A 415 51.25 50.26 -45.66
N GLY A 416 50.50 49.21 -46.01
CA GLY A 416 50.57 48.52 -47.30
C GLY A 416 49.33 47.67 -47.57
N ARG A 417 48.63 47.99 -48.67
CA ARG A 417 47.41 47.39 -49.27
C ARG A 417 46.08 47.62 -48.52
N LEU A 418 45.17 48.26 -49.27
CA LEU A 418 43.78 48.57 -48.95
C LEU A 418 43.00 47.32 -48.51
N VAL A 419 42.70 47.25 -47.22
CA VAL A 419 41.63 46.40 -46.66
C VAL A 419 40.45 47.34 -46.37
N LYS A 420 39.25 46.95 -46.81
CA LYS A 420 38.00 47.68 -46.57
C LYS A 420 37.88 48.09 -45.09
N PRO A 421 37.36 49.28 -44.76
CA PRO A 421 37.20 49.67 -43.38
C PRO A 421 36.32 48.64 -42.66
N LYS A 422 36.81 48.05 -41.57
CA LYS A 422 35.96 47.27 -40.65
C LYS A 422 34.87 48.22 -40.15
N GLU A 423 33.62 47.89 -40.47
CA GLU A 423 32.47 48.65 -39.98
C GLU A 423 32.36 48.44 -38.47
N THR A 424 32.23 49.54 -37.73
CA THR A 424 31.98 49.50 -36.29
C THR A 424 30.58 48.96 -36.01
N ALA A 425 30.37 48.27 -34.89
CA ALA A 425 29.07 47.69 -34.52
C ALA A 425 27.92 48.72 -34.60
N LYS A 426 28.16 49.99 -34.23
CA LYS A 426 27.19 51.08 -34.40
C LYS A 426 26.82 51.39 -35.87
N LYS A 427 27.75 51.21 -36.82
CA LYS A 427 27.49 51.37 -38.28
C LYS A 427 26.76 50.17 -38.88
N ILE A 428 26.94 48.98 -38.31
CA ILE A 428 26.22 47.75 -38.72
C ILE A 428 24.77 47.83 -38.19
N GLN A 429 24.60 48.21 -36.92
CA GLN A 429 23.30 48.39 -36.28
C GLN A 429 22.44 49.47 -36.97
N ALA A 430 23.04 50.59 -37.37
CA ALA A 430 22.35 51.65 -38.12
C ALA A 430 21.92 51.25 -39.54
N LYS A 431 22.43 50.13 -40.09
CA LYS A 431 21.94 49.55 -41.35
C LYS A 431 20.81 48.54 -41.12
N GLU A 432 20.81 47.88 -39.98
CA GLU A 432 19.90 46.77 -39.68
C GLU A 432 18.57 47.22 -39.07
N LEU A 433 18.55 48.35 -38.36
CA LEU A 433 17.33 48.93 -37.79
C LEU A 433 17.26 50.44 -37.97
N SER A 434 16.04 50.96 -38.05
CA SER A 434 15.74 52.40 -37.97
C SER A 434 15.02 52.66 -36.65
N LEU A 435 15.62 53.49 -35.80
CA LEU A 435 15.11 53.83 -34.47
C LEU A 435 15.24 55.33 -34.27
N CYS A 436 14.16 55.95 -33.80
CA CYS A 436 14.12 57.36 -33.43
C CYS A 436 13.43 57.50 -32.08
N ILE A 437 14.00 58.33 -31.21
CA ILE A 437 13.44 58.69 -29.92
C ILE A 437 12.99 60.15 -30.05
N ASP A 438 11.69 60.37 -29.93
CA ASP A 438 11.06 61.69 -30.08
C ASP A 438 11.17 62.47 -28.76
N GLU A 439 10.84 61.80 -27.66
CA GLU A 439 10.78 62.41 -26.34
C GLU A 439 11.24 61.42 -25.27
N LYS A 440 12.02 61.93 -24.31
CA LYS A 440 12.38 61.24 -23.07
C LYS A 440 12.10 62.20 -21.91
N SER A 441 11.18 61.84 -21.03
CA SER A 441 10.78 62.68 -19.90
C SER A 441 10.65 61.84 -18.63
N TRP A 442 11.25 62.34 -17.54
CA TRP A 442 11.19 61.71 -16.22
C TRP A 442 10.36 62.56 -15.28
N ASP A 443 9.40 61.92 -14.61
CA ASP A 443 8.53 62.58 -13.64
C ASP A 443 9.04 62.33 -12.20
N PRO A 444 9.47 63.39 -11.48
CA PRO A 444 9.98 63.27 -10.11
C PRO A 444 8.94 62.84 -9.07
N GLU A 445 7.65 63.06 -9.31
CA GLU A 445 6.55 62.72 -8.39
C GLU A 445 6.15 61.24 -8.55
N THR A 446 5.96 60.77 -9.78
CA THR A 446 5.55 59.38 -10.06
C THR A 446 6.72 58.41 -10.18
N LYS A 447 7.96 58.92 -10.27
CA LYS A 447 9.19 58.12 -10.49
C LYS A 447 9.15 57.29 -11.78
N LEU A 448 8.39 57.72 -12.78
CA LEU A 448 8.31 57.04 -14.07
C LEU A 448 9.11 57.81 -15.13
N LEU A 449 9.98 57.09 -15.83
CA LEU A 449 10.62 57.53 -17.06
C LEU A 449 9.76 57.10 -18.24
N LYS A 450 9.33 58.07 -19.03
CA LYS A 450 8.56 57.88 -20.26
C LYS A 450 9.46 58.11 -21.48
N ILE A 451 9.51 57.14 -22.38
CA ILE A 451 10.24 57.23 -23.65
C ILE A 451 9.25 57.02 -24.79
N ILE A 452 9.11 58.02 -25.66
CA ILE A 452 8.26 57.97 -26.85
C ILE A 452 9.16 57.97 -28.08
N GLY A 453 8.90 57.06 -29.01
CA GLY A 453 9.64 56.98 -30.25
C GLY A 453 9.02 56.01 -31.24
N TRP A 454 9.80 55.62 -32.24
CA TRP A 454 9.43 54.59 -33.20
C TRP A 454 10.65 53.77 -33.61
N GLY A 455 10.43 52.50 -33.94
CA GLY A 455 11.50 51.57 -34.28
C GLY A 455 11.05 50.42 -35.16
N ILE A 456 11.80 50.16 -36.24
CA ILE A 456 11.53 49.09 -37.20
C ILE A 456 12.81 48.34 -37.59
N SER A 457 12.63 47.06 -37.92
CA SER A 457 13.65 46.27 -38.63
C SER A 457 13.74 46.74 -40.08
N ASN A 458 14.94 47.05 -40.58
CA ASN A 458 15.12 47.44 -41.98
C ASN A 458 15.00 46.26 -42.94
N ALA A 459 15.26 45.03 -42.47
CA ALA A 459 15.12 43.82 -43.29
C ALA A 459 13.66 43.43 -43.52
N GLU A 460 12.82 43.53 -42.48
CA GLU A 460 11.43 43.04 -42.51
C GLU A 460 10.40 44.15 -42.65
N ARG A 461 10.80 45.41 -42.42
CA ARG A 461 9.91 46.58 -42.37
C ARG A 461 8.72 46.37 -41.42
N LYS A 462 9.01 45.79 -40.26
CA LYS A 462 8.05 45.51 -39.17
C LYS A 462 8.48 46.16 -37.85
N PRO A 463 7.54 46.43 -36.93
CA PRO A 463 7.84 46.99 -35.62
C PRO A 463 8.74 46.09 -34.77
N LEU A 464 9.61 46.70 -33.98
CA LEU A 464 10.44 45.99 -33.00
C LEU A 464 9.66 45.73 -31.71
N SER A 465 9.99 44.63 -31.03
CA SER A 465 9.58 44.38 -29.65
C SER A 465 10.71 44.77 -28.70
N TYR A 466 10.36 45.23 -27.50
CA TYR A 466 11.31 45.82 -26.55
C TYR A 466 11.29 45.03 -25.25
N LYS A 467 12.45 44.57 -24.81
CA LYS A 467 12.65 43.98 -23.48
C LYS A 467 13.69 44.77 -22.72
N LEU A 468 13.42 45.00 -21.45
CA LEU A 468 14.43 45.51 -20.54
C LEU A 468 15.39 44.38 -20.16
N SER A 469 16.69 44.63 -20.23
CA SER A 469 17.68 43.64 -19.75
C SER A 469 17.46 43.39 -18.25
N VAL A 470 17.59 42.13 -17.81
CA VAL A 470 17.16 41.61 -16.49
C VAL A 470 17.59 42.52 -15.31
N ASP A 471 16.68 42.71 -14.35
CA ASP A 471 16.84 43.43 -13.06
C ASP A 471 17.08 44.95 -13.11
N GLN A 472 16.82 45.63 -14.23
CA GLN A 472 17.04 47.08 -14.31
C GLN A 472 15.93 47.95 -13.69
N SER A 473 14.69 47.42 -13.56
CA SER A 473 13.55 48.13 -12.98
C SER A 473 12.49 47.16 -12.45
N PRO A 474 11.82 47.48 -11.31
CA PRO A 474 10.68 46.72 -10.79
C PRO A 474 9.40 46.88 -11.64
N PHE A 475 9.32 47.89 -12.51
CA PHE A 475 8.19 48.11 -13.42
C PHE A 475 8.68 48.53 -14.81
N PHE A 476 8.18 47.82 -15.83
CA PHE A 476 8.48 48.06 -17.24
C PHE A 476 7.25 47.70 -18.07
N GLU A 477 6.77 48.66 -18.85
CA GLU A 477 5.64 48.48 -19.76
C GLU A 477 5.95 49.11 -21.12
N VAL A 478 5.51 48.44 -22.18
CA VAL A 478 5.68 48.88 -23.57
C VAL A 478 4.34 48.86 -24.27
N GLN A 479 3.91 50.02 -24.74
CA GLN A 479 2.71 50.17 -25.54
C GLN A 479 3.10 50.49 -26.99
N GLN A 480 2.77 49.60 -27.92
CA GLN A 480 2.96 49.87 -29.35
C GLN A 480 1.79 50.71 -29.89
N ILE A 481 2.12 51.78 -30.63
CA ILE A 481 1.19 52.79 -31.10
C ILE A 481 1.34 52.95 -32.63
N GLU A 482 0.22 53.13 -33.32
CA GLU A 482 0.23 53.51 -34.73
C GLU A 482 0.63 54.99 -34.88
N ARG A 483 1.66 55.26 -35.69
CA ARG A 483 2.11 56.61 -36.05
C ARG A 483 1.97 56.75 -37.56
N VAL A 484 0.88 57.39 -38.01
CA VAL A 484 0.52 57.47 -39.43
C VAL A 484 1.60 58.20 -40.23
N GLU A 485 2.19 59.25 -39.67
CA GLU A 485 3.26 60.03 -40.29
C GLU A 485 4.57 59.22 -40.45
N VAL A 486 4.86 58.31 -39.51
CA VAL A 486 6.01 57.39 -39.61
C VAL A 486 5.73 56.32 -40.65
N ASN A 487 4.51 55.78 -40.68
CA ASN A 487 4.10 54.78 -41.68
C ASN A 487 4.17 55.34 -43.11
N GLU A 488 3.79 56.61 -43.31
CA GLU A 488 3.91 57.28 -44.60
C GLU A 488 5.38 57.56 -44.99
N ALA A 489 6.19 58.11 -44.06
CA ALA A 489 7.59 58.42 -44.30
C ALA A 489 8.44 57.16 -44.60
N GLU A 490 8.20 56.09 -43.85
CA GLU A 490 8.86 54.80 -43.99
C GLU A 490 8.10 53.84 -44.93
N LYS A 491 7.07 54.28 -45.67
CA LYS A 491 6.33 53.43 -46.62
C LYS A 491 5.89 52.07 -46.04
N LEU A 492 5.43 52.07 -44.78
CA LEU A 492 4.95 50.88 -44.08
C LEU A 492 3.48 50.61 -44.43
N PRO A 493 2.99 49.36 -44.29
CA PRO A 493 1.58 49.06 -44.47
C PRO A 493 0.68 49.93 -43.57
N PRO A 494 -0.53 50.32 -44.03
CA PRO A 494 -1.51 51.03 -43.19
C PRO A 494 -1.79 50.24 -41.90
N HIS A 495 -1.98 50.93 -40.77
CA HIS A 495 -2.21 50.31 -39.46
C HIS A 495 -1.00 49.63 -38.80
N THR A 496 0.22 49.85 -39.29
CA THR A 496 1.44 49.35 -38.64
C THR A 496 1.73 50.12 -37.36
N LYS A 497 1.88 49.41 -36.23
CA LYS A 497 2.21 49.99 -34.92
C LYS A 497 3.72 50.14 -34.72
N ALA A 498 4.36 50.94 -35.57
CA ALA A 498 5.81 51.18 -35.53
C ALA A 498 6.26 52.11 -34.39
N GLY A 499 5.33 52.89 -33.82
CA GLY A 499 5.58 53.73 -32.66
C GLY A 499 5.55 52.95 -31.35
N PHE A 500 6.21 53.47 -30.33
CA PHE A 500 6.17 52.94 -28.98
C PHE A 500 6.11 54.05 -27.94
N GLU A 501 5.46 53.71 -26.83
CA GLU A 501 5.57 54.41 -25.56
C GLU A 501 6.08 53.40 -24.53
N ILE A 502 7.22 53.69 -23.92
CA ILE A 502 7.84 52.86 -22.90
C ILE A 502 7.77 53.60 -21.56
N GLN A 503 7.32 52.91 -20.52
CA GLN A 503 7.29 53.42 -19.15
C GLN A 503 8.14 52.54 -18.23
N ILE A 504 9.04 53.16 -17.47
CA ILE A 504 9.99 52.47 -16.57
C ILE A 504 10.00 53.16 -15.22
N ALA A 505 9.85 52.40 -14.12
CA ALA A 505 10.05 52.94 -12.78
C ALA A 505 11.54 53.17 -12.47
N CYS A 506 11.92 54.41 -12.14
CA CYS A 506 13.28 54.73 -11.73
C CYS A 506 13.36 55.95 -10.81
N GLU A 507 14.22 55.85 -9.78
CA GLU A 507 14.43 56.88 -8.76
C GLU A 507 14.97 58.21 -9.30
N GLN A 508 15.71 58.16 -10.41
CA GLN A 508 16.29 59.30 -11.10
C GLN A 508 16.44 58.98 -12.59
N GLU A 509 16.47 60.02 -13.42
CA GLU A 509 16.69 59.89 -14.86
C GLU A 509 18.04 59.20 -15.15
N LYS A 510 17.99 58.10 -15.92
CA LYS A 510 19.17 57.38 -16.38
C LYS A 510 18.92 56.72 -17.74
N SER A 511 19.98 56.24 -18.38
CA SER A 511 19.88 55.40 -19.57
C SER A 511 19.65 53.95 -19.20
N PHE A 512 18.86 53.25 -20.01
CA PHE A 512 18.54 51.84 -19.83
C PHE A 512 19.00 51.03 -21.03
N LEU A 513 19.40 49.78 -20.79
CA LEU A 513 19.85 48.89 -21.85
C LEU A 513 18.68 47.98 -22.28
N PHE A 514 18.17 48.25 -23.47
CA PHE A 514 17.05 47.52 -24.06
C PHE A 514 17.56 46.47 -25.02
N GLU A 515 16.94 45.30 -24.98
CA GLU A 515 17.01 44.33 -26.05
C GLU A 515 15.84 44.58 -27.01
N LEU A 516 16.14 45.07 -28.21
CA LEU A 516 15.19 45.25 -29.29
C LEU A 516 15.19 43.96 -30.12
N ILE A 517 14.03 43.36 -30.33
CA ILE A 517 13.90 42.05 -30.97
C ILE A 517 12.99 42.17 -32.20
N ALA A 518 13.51 41.79 -33.37
CA ALA A 518 12.74 41.63 -34.60
C ALA A 518 11.97 40.31 -34.60
N GLU A 519 10.98 40.17 -35.49
CA GLU A 519 10.11 39.00 -35.54
C GLU A 519 10.86 37.72 -35.94
N ASN A 520 11.90 37.85 -36.76
CA ASN A 520 12.82 36.74 -37.08
C ASN A 520 13.74 36.30 -35.93
N GLY A 521 13.62 36.91 -34.74
CA GLY A 521 14.41 36.57 -33.56
C GLY A 521 15.79 37.24 -33.49
N GLN A 522 16.15 38.08 -34.46
CA GLN A 522 17.37 38.89 -34.36
C GLN A 522 17.18 39.95 -33.26
N SER A 523 18.15 40.06 -32.35
CA SER A 523 18.12 41.03 -31.26
C SER A 523 19.31 41.98 -31.26
N TRP A 524 19.07 43.19 -30.78
CA TRP A 524 20.06 44.24 -30.65
C TRP A 524 19.98 44.89 -29.27
N LEU A 525 21.13 45.10 -28.64
CA LEU A 525 21.20 45.87 -27.40
C LEU A 525 21.36 47.36 -27.74
N VAL A 526 20.42 48.18 -27.28
CA VAL A 526 20.42 49.64 -27.48
C VAL A 526 20.26 50.33 -26.13
N GLU A 527 21.09 51.33 -25.89
CA GLU A 527 20.97 52.20 -24.74
C GLU A 527 20.08 53.40 -25.10
N MET A 528 18.95 53.56 -24.39
CA MET A 528 17.97 54.65 -24.60
C MET A 528 17.72 55.47 -23.33
#